data_AF-A0A6L5DYT1-F1
#
_entry.id   AF-A0A6L5DYT1-F1
#
_cell.length_a   1.000
_cell.length_b   1.000
_cell.length_c   1.000
_cell.angle_alpha   90.00
_cell.angle_beta   90.00
_cell.angle_gamma   90.00
#
_symmetry.space_group_name_H-M   'P 1'
#
loop_
_entity.id
_entity.type
_entity.pdbx_description
1 polymer ?
#
loop_
_entity_poly.entity_id
_entity_poly.type
_entity_poly.pdbx_seq_one_letter_code
_entity_poly.pdbx_strand_id
1 'polypeptide(L)'
;MSNNRLSGEELHELGIKWVYKHIKDEFEVLSVNIEFEKNPQILAKKDDEMHFIVVKTSTYPDVGSLSPMAAEEIIKHADKHKAKILFAHVGVANADAKDDNGMQYPEKGGQYYINYTGLTIEPNILLDPTNI
;
A
#
# COMPACT_ATOMS: atom_id res chain seq x y z
N MET A 1 -2.08 7.27 -30.60
CA MET A 1 -1.41 7.36 -29.28
C MET A 1 -1.74 6.08 -28.55
N SER A 2 -0.84 5.10 -28.53
CA SER A 2 -1.08 3.87 -27.76
C SER A 2 -1.03 4.24 -26.28
N ASN A 3 -2.12 4.04 -25.55
CA ASN A 3 -2.20 4.43 -24.15
C ASN A 3 -1.36 3.46 -23.31
N ASN A 4 -0.05 3.72 -23.20
CA ASN A 4 0.92 2.86 -22.53
C ASN A 4 1.00 3.11 -21.00
N ARG A 5 0.00 3.76 -20.42
CA ARG A 5 -0.03 4.08 -18.99
C ARG A 5 -0.36 2.83 -18.15
N LEU A 6 0.16 2.77 -16.93
CA LEU A 6 -0.29 1.78 -15.96
C LEU A 6 -1.77 2.00 -15.65
N SER A 7 -2.55 0.93 -15.66
CA SER A 7 -3.89 0.94 -15.08
C SER A 7 -3.82 1.06 -13.56
N GLY A 8 -4.95 1.34 -12.91
CA GLY A 8 -5.04 1.33 -11.45
C GLY A 8 -4.65 -0.03 -10.85
N GLU A 9 -5.01 -1.14 -11.52
CA GLU A 9 -4.66 -2.49 -11.09
C GLU A 9 -3.15 -2.77 -11.23
N GLU A 10 -2.55 -2.38 -12.36
CA GLU A 10 -1.11 -2.58 -12.59
C GLU A 10 -0.28 -1.71 -11.63
N LEU A 11 -0.74 -0.49 -11.35
CA LEU A 11 -0.14 0.40 -10.35
C LEU A 11 -0.24 -0.21 -8.94
N HIS A 12 -1.41 -0.74 -8.57
CA HIS A 12 -1.62 -1.39 -7.30
C HIS A 12 -0.71 -2.62 -7.13
N GLU A 13 -0.67 -3.49 -8.14
CA GLU A 13 0.19 -4.67 -8.17
C GLU A 13 1.68 -4.29 -8.08
N LEU A 14 2.11 -3.23 -8.78
CA LEU A 14 3.47 -2.72 -8.71
C LEU A 14 3.85 -2.32 -7.28
N GLY A 15 2.98 -1.59 -6.59
CA GLY A 15 3.21 -1.20 -5.20
C GLY A 15 3.30 -2.41 -4.27
N ILE A 16 2.39 -3.38 -4.40
CA ILE A 16 2.43 -4.63 -3.60
C ILE A 16 3.73 -5.38 -3.84
N LYS A 17 4.14 -5.56 -5.10
CA LYS A 17 5.40 -6.23 -5.44
C LYS A 17 6.61 -5.53 -4.83
N TRP A 18 6.60 -4.20 -4.85
CA TRP A 18 7.68 -3.40 -4.28
C TRP A 18 7.73 -3.59 -2.76
N VAL A 19 6.61 -3.48 -2.06
CA VAL A 19 6.53 -3.68 -0.60
C VAL A 19 6.92 -5.10 -0.21
N TYR A 20 6.38 -6.11 -0.90
CA TYR A 20 6.72 -7.52 -0.68
C TYR A 20 8.23 -7.75 -0.72
N LYS A 21 8.93 -7.20 -1.73
CA LYS A 21 10.38 -7.31 -1.86
C LYS A 21 11.15 -6.70 -0.69
N HIS A 22 10.62 -5.66 -0.04
CA HIS A 22 11.27 -4.98 1.08
C HIS A 22 11.03 -5.66 2.42
N ILE A 23 9.93 -6.39 2.56
CA ILE A 23 9.56 -7.03 3.84
C ILE A 23 9.90 -8.51 3.92
N LYS A 24 10.06 -9.20 2.78
CA LYS A 24 10.18 -10.67 2.71
C LYS A 24 11.37 -11.26 3.48
N ASP A 25 12.40 -10.46 3.74
CA ASP A 25 13.61 -10.91 4.44
C ASP A 25 13.49 -10.68 5.96
N GLU A 26 12.50 -9.88 6.40
CA GLU A 26 12.21 -9.57 7.81
C GLU A 26 10.93 -10.22 8.34
N PHE A 27 10.00 -10.56 7.45
CA PHE A 27 8.68 -11.10 7.77
C PHE A 27 8.47 -12.47 7.10
N GLU A 28 7.86 -13.41 7.81
CA GLU A 28 7.31 -14.62 7.22
C GLU A 28 6.00 -14.27 6.51
N VAL A 29 6.02 -14.13 5.18
CA VAL A 29 4.81 -13.83 4.40
C VAL A 29 3.96 -15.09 4.24
N LEU A 30 2.74 -15.04 4.77
CA LEU A 30 1.77 -16.13 4.74
C LEU A 30 0.90 -16.10 3.47
N SER A 31 0.49 -14.90 3.04
CA SER A 31 -0.28 -14.72 1.82
C SER A 31 -0.13 -13.32 1.24
N VAL A 32 -0.35 -13.22 -0.07
CA VAL A 32 -0.42 -11.95 -0.81
C VAL A 32 -1.71 -11.95 -1.62
N ASN A 33 -2.47 -10.86 -1.53
CA ASN A 33 -3.68 -10.61 -2.29
C ASN A 33 -3.54 -9.30 -3.06
N ILE A 34 -3.67 -9.38 -4.39
CA ILE A 34 -3.55 -8.24 -5.31
C ILE A 34 -4.89 -7.62 -5.69
N GLU A 35 -6.00 -8.15 -5.17
CA GLU A 35 -7.33 -7.59 -5.41
C GLU A 35 -7.45 -6.20 -4.77
N PHE A 36 -7.78 -5.20 -5.60
CA PHE A 36 -7.75 -3.78 -5.24
C PHE A 36 -8.60 -3.42 -4.00
N GLU A 37 -9.76 -4.05 -3.85
CA GLU A 37 -10.74 -3.76 -2.80
C GLU A 37 -10.53 -4.57 -1.51
N LYS A 38 -9.66 -5.58 -1.52
CA LYS A 38 -9.49 -6.48 -0.37
C LYS A 38 -8.30 -6.08 0.48
N ASN A 39 -8.55 -5.85 1.76
CA ASN A 39 -7.52 -5.61 2.77
C ASN A 39 -7.50 -6.77 3.79
N PRO A 40 -6.31 -7.14 4.33
CA PRO A 40 -4.99 -6.64 3.98
C PRO A 40 -4.49 -7.20 2.63
N GLN A 41 -3.54 -6.51 1.99
CA GLN A 41 -2.87 -7.01 0.79
C GLN A 41 -1.86 -8.10 1.13
N ILE A 42 -1.19 -8.00 2.27
CA ILE A 42 -0.19 -8.99 2.69
C ILE A 42 -0.47 -9.42 4.13
N LEU A 43 -0.58 -10.73 4.32
CA LEU A 43 -0.61 -11.34 5.63
C LEU A 43 0.78 -11.85 5.96
N ALA A 44 1.33 -11.45 7.09
CA ALA A 44 2.68 -11.82 7.48
C ALA A 44 2.78 -12.13 8.98
N LYS A 45 3.86 -12.80 9.37
CA LYS A 45 4.27 -13.00 10.75
C LYS A 45 5.66 -12.44 10.98
N LYS A 46 5.88 -11.88 12.16
CA LYS A 46 7.19 -11.46 12.66
C LYS A 46 7.15 -11.58 14.17
N ASP A 47 8.17 -12.23 14.76
CA ASP A 47 8.29 -12.45 16.20
C ASP A 47 7.01 -13.04 16.85
N ASP A 48 6.42 -14.08 16.22
CA ASP A 48 5.16 -14.73 16.60
C ASP A 48 3.89 -13.85 16.57
N GLU A 49 3.99 -12.61 16.10
CA GLU A 49 2.86 -11.70 15.95
C GLU A 49 2.34 -11.67 14.51
N MET A 50 1.01 -11.74 14.38
CA MET A 50 0.33 -11.59 13.10
C MET A 50 0.34 -10.12 12.66
N HIS A 51 0.69 -9.88 11.40
CA HIS A 51 0.76 -8.56 10.80
C HIS A 51 -0.11 -8.50 9.54
N PHE A 52 -1.01 -7.52 9.52
CA PHE A 52 -1.84 -7.16 8.38
C PHE A 52 -1.20 -5.96 7.71
N ILE A 53 -0.56 -6.18 6.56
CA ILE A 53 0.11 -5.12 5.82
C ILE A 53 -0.83 -4.63 4.72
N VAL A 54 -1.25 -3.38 4.85
CA VAL A 54 -2.14 -2.69 3.93
C VAL A 54 -1.29 -1.84 3.00
N VAL A 55 -1.31 -2.15 1.71
CA VAL A 55 -0.54 -1.44 0.68
C VAL A 55 -1.48 -0.54 -0.11
N LYS A 56 -1.18 0.76 -0.14
CA LYS A 56 -1.93 1.74 -0.92
C LYS A 56 -0.97 2.48 -1.84
N THR A 57 -1.28 2.45 -3.12
CA THR A 57 -0.42 2.98 -4.18
C THR A 57 -1.14 4.11 -4.91
N SER A 58 -0.43 5.21 -5.16
CA SER A 58 -0.86 6.30 -6.04
C SER A 58 0.29 6.75 -6.94
N THR A 59 0.01 7.67 -7.84
CA THR A 59 1.01 8.31 -8.69
C THR A 59 1.47 9.63 -8.11
N TYR A 60 2.67 10.07 -8.46
CA TYR A 60 3.19 11.40 -8.10
C TYR A 60 2.16 12.51 -8.36
N PRO A 61 2.03 13.51 -7.48
CA PRO A 61 2.81 13.72 -6.24
C PRO A 61 2.30 12.93 -5.03
N ASP A 62 1.18 12.22 -5.18
CA ASP A 62 0.52 11.56 -4.07
C ASP A 62 1.13 10.20 -3.73
N VAL A 63 0.83 9.76 -2.51
CA VAL A 63 0.98 8.36 -2.08
C VAL A 63 -0.41 7.79 -1.86
N GLY A 64 -0.59 6.50 -2.11
CA GLY A 64 -1.92 5.91 -1.93
C GLY A 64 -2.34 5.95 -0.46
N SER A 65 -3.61 6.22 -0.19
CA SER A 65 -4.20 6.29 1.15
C SER A 65 -5.38 5.34 1.31
N LEU A 66 -5.79 5.06 2.55
CA LEU A 66 -6.96 4.26 2.87
C LEU A 66 -8.17 5.16 3.16
N SER A 67 -9.35 4.77 2.67
CA SER A 67 -10.59 5.47 3.02
C SER A 67 -10.99 5.20 4.48
N PRO A 68 -11.71 6.11 5.16
CA PRO A 68 -12.16 5.89 6.54
C PRO A 68 -12.98 4.61 6.73
N MET A 69 -13.85 4.28 5.76
CA MET A 69 -14.67 3.06 5.81
C MET A 69 -13.81 1.79 5.72
N ALA A 70 -12.84 1.76 4.79
CA ALA A 70 -11.94 0.61 4.67
C ALA A 70 -10.99 0.51 5.88
N ALA A 71 -10.63 1.64 6.50
CA ALA A 71 -9.88 1.68 7.75
C ALA A 71 -10.66 1.02 8.90
N GLU A 72 -11.93 1.35 9.06
CA GLU A 72 -12.78 0.73 10.09
C GLU A 72 -12.92 -0.79 9.88
N GLU A 73 -13.08 -1.23 8.63
CA GLU A 73 -13.18 -2.66 8.30
C GLU A 73 -11.90 -3.43 8.61
N ILE A 74 -10.72 -2.89 8.22
CA ILE A 74 -9.45 -3.57 8.49
C ILE A 74 -9.12 -3.59 9.98
N ILE A 75 -9.49 -2.55 10.74
CA ILE A 75 -9.35 -2.51 12.19
C ILE A 75 -10.15 -3.64 12.85
N LYS A 76 -11.45 -3.75 12.53
CA LYS A 76 -12.30 -4.83 13.05
C LYS A 76 -11.77 -6.22 12.67
N HIS A 77 -11.25 -6.35 11.45
CA HIS A 77 -10.66 -7.60 10.97
C HIS A 77 -9.38 -7.93 11.76
N ALA A 78 -8.48 -6.97 11.96
CA ALA A 78 -7.24 -7.17 12.70
C ALA A 78 -7.49 -7.51 14.17
N ASP A 79 -8.41 -6.81 14.83
CA ASP A 79 -8.79 -7.06 16.24
C ASP A 79 -9.30 -8.49 16.44
N LYS A 80 -10.18 -8.96 15.55
CA LYS A 80 -10.70 -10.33 15.58
C LYS A 80 -9.59 -11.38 15.46
N HIS A 81 -8.54 -11.07 14.70
CA HIS A 81 -7.41 -11.97 14.43
C HIS A 81 -6.20 -11.69 15.34
N LYS A 82 -6.30 -10.75 16.29
CA LYS A 82 -5.19 -10.27 17.14
C LYS A 82 -3.95 -9.90 16.32
N ALA A 83 -4.16 -9.27 15.17
CA ALA A 83 -3.10 -8.84 14.26
C ALA A 83 -2.77 -7.36 14.44
N LYS A 84 -1.50 -6.99 14.24
CA LYS A 84 -1.08 -5.59 14.12
C LYS A 84 -1.27 -5.12 12.68
N ILE A 85 -1.72 -3.89 12.50
CA ILE A 85 -1.88 -3.30 11.18
C ILE A 85 -0.63 -2.46 10.86
N LEU A 86 -0.09 -2.66 9.67
CA LEU A 86 1.02 -1.89 9.13
C LEU A 86 0.60 -1.30 7.79
N PHE A 87 0.80 0.00 7.61
CA PHE A 87 0.48 0.69 6.38
C PHE A 87 1.72 0.92 5.54
N ALA A 88 1.59 0.65 4.24
CA ALA A 88 2.59 0.92 3.23
C ALA A 88 2.00 1.89 2.20
N HIS A 89 2.35 3.17 2.36
CA HIS A 89 1.98 4.23 1.44
C HIS A 89 3.04 4.30 0.32
N VAL A 90 2.62 4.06 -0.92
CA VAL A 90 3.51 3.99 -2.08
C VAL A 90 3.10 5.06 -3.09
N GLY A 91 4.05 5.89 -3.50
CA GLY A 91 3.93 6.80 -4.63
C GLY A 91 4.78 6.30 -5.80
N VAL A 92 4.24 6.29 -7.01
CA VAL A 92 4.95 5.87 -8.23
C VAL A 92 5.04 7.04 -9.18
N ALA A 93 6.26 7.39 -9.59
CA ALA A 93 6.50 8.42 -10.59
C ALA A 93 7.12 7.82 -11.85
N ASN A 94 6.74 8.34 -13.02
CA ASN A 94 7.43 8.06 -14.27
C ASN A 94 8.84 8.67 -14.23
N ALA A 95 9.87 7.83 -14.20
CA ALA A 95 11.26 8.29 -14.13
C ALA A 95 11.79 8.80 -15.49
N ASP A 96 11.14 8.43 -16.58
CA ASP A 96 11.51 8.85 -17.95
C ASP A 96 10.86 10.20 -18.33
N ALA A 97 10.07 10.80 -17.43
CA ALA A 97 9.44 12.09 -17.63
C ALA A 97 10.46 13.24 -17.67
N LYS A 98 10.22 14.22 -18.56
CA LYS A 98 11.08 15.41 -18.69
C LYS A 98 10.77 16.52 -17.68
N ASP A 99 9.58 16.45 -17.09
CA ASP A 99 9.05 17.43 -16.14
C ASP A 99 8.07 16.75 -15.17
N ASP A 100 7.72 17.48 -14.11
CA ASP A 100 6.83 17.03 -13.03
C ASP A 100 5.42 16.65 -13.54
N ASN A 101 4.93 17.26 -14.62
CA ASN A 101 3.62 16.90 -15.17
C ASN A 101 3.66 15.51 -15.80
N GLY A 102 4.79 15.12 -16.39
CA GLY A 102 4.99 13.77 -16.90
C GLY A 102 5.14 12.70 -15.80
N MET A 103 5.65 13.09 -14.62
CA MET A 103 5.91 12.15 -13.51
C MET A 103 4.64 11.45 -13.01
N GLN A 104 3.48 12.10 -13.09
CA GLN A 104 2.20 11.51 -12.65
C GLN A 104 1.68 10.38 -13.56
N TYR A 105 2.31 10.13 -14.72
CA TYR A 105 1.85 9.12 -15.68
C TYR A 105 2.89 8.00 -15.89
N PRO A 106 3.06 7.07 -14.93
CA PRO A 106 3.88 5.88 -15.12
C PRO A 106 3.43 5.05 -16.33
N GLU A 107 4.39 4.62 -17.14
CA GLU A 107 4.15 3.83 -18.35
C GLU A 107 4.60 2.37 -18.18
N LYS A 108 3.92 1.44 -18.85
CA LYS A 108 4.27 0.01 -18.86
C LYS A 108 5.65 -0.18 -19.47
N GLY A 109 6.51 -0.91 -18.76
CA GLY A 109 7.88 -1.19 -19.18
C GLY A 109 8.85 0.01 -19.05
N GLY A 110 8.39 1.15 -18.53
CA GLY A 110 9.23 2.29 -18.21
C GLY A 110 9.96 2.14 -16.88
N GLN A 111 10.78 3.14 -16.56
CA GLN A 111 11.45 3.24 -15.27
C GLN A 111 10.59 4.03 -14.28
N TYR A 112 10.67 3.67 -13.00
CA TYR A 112 9.87 4.32 -11.95
C TYR A 112 10.74 4.83 -10.80
N TYR A 113 10.44 6.03 -10.32
CA TYR A 113 10.82 6.41 -8.95
C TYR A 113 9.71 5.97 -8.01
N ILE A 114 10.09 5.34 -6.90
CA ILE A 114 9.16 4.87 -5.87
C ILE A 114 9.38 5.69 -4.62
N ASN A 115 8.35 6.44 -4.23
CA ASN A 115 8.27 7.10 -2.94
C ASN A 115 7.65 6.13 -1.92
N TYR A 116 8.46 5.62 -1.00
CA TYR A 116 8.02 4.74 0.07
C TYR A 116 8.81 5.06 1.34
N THR A 117 8.09 5.34 2.42
CA THR A 117 8.66 5.77 3.70
C THR A 117 8.77 4.65 4.74
N GLY A 118 8.48 3.41 4.36
CA GLY A 118 8.47 2.27 5.28
C GLY A 118 7.07 1.83 5.69
N LEU A 119 7.02 0.91 6.64
CA LEU A 119 5.78 0.48 7.28
C LEU A 119 5.50 1.40 8.47
N THR A 120 4.33 2.03 8.47
CA THR A 120 3.87 2.86 9.58
C THR A 120 2.80 2.12 10.37
N ILE A 121 2.94 2.12 11.69
CA ILE A 121 1.84 1.75 12.58
C ILE A 121 0.98 3.00 12.70
N GLU A 122 -0.25 2.96 12.19
CA GLU A 122 -1.23 3.98 12.54
C GLU A 122 -1.94 3.52 13.81
N PRO A 123 -1.88 4.29 14.91
CA PRO A 123 -2.66 3.97 16.10
C PRO A 123 -4.13 3.94 15.70
N ASN A 124 -4.88 2.94 16.19
CA ASN A 124 -6.31 2.77 15.95
C ASN A 124 -7.03 4.12 16.00
N ILE A 125 -7.36 4.69 14.84
CA ILE A 125 -8.16 5.91 14.74
C ILE A 125 -9.63 5.51 14.92
N LEU A 126 -9.93 4.91 16.07
CA LEU A 126 -11.23 5.13 16.68
C LEU A 126 -11.07 6.45 17.44
N LEU A 127 -11.23 7.57 16.72
CA LEU A 127 -11.59 8.80 17.40
C LEU A 127 -12.90 8.50 18.11
N ASP A 128 -12.83 8.29 19.42
CA ASP A 128 -13.99 8.22 20.28
C ASP A 128 -14.74 9.56 20.11
N PRO A 129 -15.92 9.58 19.46
CA PRO A 129 -16.63 10.83 19.18
C PRO A 129 -17.13 11.51 20.46
N THR A 130 -16.90 10.89 21.62
CA THR A 130 -17.33 11.35 22.95
C THR A 130 -16.31 12.24 23.66
N ASN A 131 -15.14 12.53 23.07
CA ASN A 131 -14.07 13.28 23.73
C ASN A 131 -13.86 14.71 23.20
N ILE A 132 -14.97 15.46 23.03
CA ILE A 132 -14.98 16.92 22.80
C ILE A 132 -15.82 17.58 23.90
#